data_AF-A0A1B6CK98-F1
#
_entry.id   AF-A0A1B6CK98-F1
#
_cell.length_a   1.000
_cell.length_b   1.000
_cell.length_c   1.000
_cell.angle_alpha   90.00
_cell.angle_beta   90.00
_cell.angle_gamma   90.00
#
_symmetry.space_group_name_H-M   'P 1'
#
loop_
_entity.id
_entity.type
_entity.pdbx_description
1 polymer ?
#
loop_
_entity_poly.entity_id
_entity_poly.type
_entity_poly.pdbx_seq_one_letter_code
_entity_poly.pdbx_strand_id
1 'polypeptide(L)'
;MDVEIERVPQGAPSQGSFINPEFYLGKDRQTVWYLDPQVSSASRTPRHNIIPTFHRPGPQGRARHAQTPVSAFQCIIDDDIITKIVEYTNIYIDNIRARFERERDAQSCKLKSCNT
;
A
#
# COMPACT_ATOMS: atom_id res chain seq x y z
N MET A 1 -26.42 9.91 -22.08
CA MET A 1 -25.49 10.10 -23.21
C MET A 1 -25.57 8.82 -24.02
N ASP A 2 -26.50 8.80 -24.95
CA ASP A 2 -26.85 7.61 -25.72
C ASP A 2 -25.80 7.40 -26.82
N VAL A 3 -25.01 6.34 -26.69
CA VAL A 3 -24.09 5.89 -27.72
C VAL A 3 -24.92 5.07 -28.71
N GLU A 4 -25.13 5.58 -29.92
CA GLU A 4 -25.69 4.79 -31.02
C GLU A 4 -24.66 3.74 -31.44
N ILE A 5 -24.90 2.49 -31.05
CA ILE A 5 -24.02 1.34 -31.32
C ILE A 5 -24.40 0.78 -32.69
N GLU A 6 -23.71 1.24 -33.74
CA GLU A 6 -23.83 0.63 -35.07
C GLU A 6 -22.85 -0.55 -35.16
N ARG A 7 -23.34 -1.79 -34.98
CA ARG A 7 -22.55 -2.99 -35.28
C ARG A 7 -22.37 -3.09 -36.80
N VAL A 8 -21.15 -2.92 -37.28
CA VAL A 8 -20.84 -3.10 -38.70
C VAL A 8 -21.07 -4.58 -39.06
N PRO A 9 -21.94 -4.91 -40.04
CA PRO A 9 -22.20 -6.29 -40.43
C PRO A 9 -20.96 -6.88 -41.08
N GLN A 10 -20.54 -8.06 -40.61
CA GLN A 10 -19.42 -8.81 -41.18
C GLN A 10 -19.77 -9.27 -42.60
N GLY A 11 -19.04 -8.77 -43.59
CA GLY A 11 -19.04 -9.33 -44.94
C GLY A 11 -18.39 -10.71 -44.96
N ALA A 12 -18.92 -11.61 -45.79
CA ALA A 12 -18.55 -13.03 -45.86
C ALA A 12 -17.04 -13.29 -46.00
N PRO A 13 -16.50 -14.35 -45.37
CA PRO A 13 -15.07 -14.66 -45.41
C PRO A 13 -14.67 -15.17 -46.80
N SER A 14 -13.81 -14.41 -47.49
CA SER A 14 -13.00 -14.93 -48.60
C SER A 14 -11.66 -15.46 -48.07
N GLN A 15 -11.19 -16.53 -48.70
CA GLN A 15 -10.10 -17.43 -48.31
C GLN A 15 -8.85 -16.72 -47.76
N GLY A 16 -8.41 -17.12 -46.55
CA GLY A 16 -7.24 -16.61 -45.85
C GLY A 16 -7.62 -15.93 -44.54
N SER A 17 -7.89 -16.71 -43.49
CA SER A 17 -8.39 -16.21 -42.21
C SER A 17 -7.32 -15.46 -41.42
N PHE A 18 -7.11 -14.18 -41.77
CA PHE A 18 -6.64 -13.21 -40.81
C PHE A 18 -7.76 -13.04 -39.78
N ILE A 19 -7.49 -13.32 -38.50
CA ILE A 19 -8.43 -13.04 -37.42
C ILE A 19 -8.65 -11.53 -37.44
N ASN A 20 -9.80 -11.09 -37.93
CA ASN A 20 -10.18 -9.69 -37.83
C ASN A 20 -10.62 -9.47 -36.38
N PRO A 21 -9.82 -8.77 -35.55
CA PRO A 21 -10.20 -8.55 -34.16
C PRO A 21 -11.50 -7.76 -34.11
N GLU A 22 -12.41 -8.13 -33.21
CA GLU A 22 -13.65 -7.40 -33.00
C GLU A 22 -13.32 -5.98 -32.50
N PHE A 23 -13.99 -4.97 -33.06
CA PHE A 23 -13.78 -3.57 -32.70
C PHE A 23 -15.08 -2.76 -32.75
N TYR A 24 -15.13 -1.67 -31.98
CA TYR A 24 -16.15 -0.64 -32.07
C TYR A 24 -15.65 0.54 -32.91
N LEU A 25 -16.52 1.08 -33.76
CA LEU A 25 -16.25 2.28 -34.54
C LEU A 25 -16.90 3.50 -33.86
N GLY A 26 -16.14 4.57 -33.67
CA GLY A 26 -16.62 5.84 -33.15
C GLY A 26 -17.59 6.53 -34.11
N LYS A 27 -18.40 7.44 -33.57
CA LYS A 27 -19.37 8.23 -34.36
C LYS A 27 -18.72 9.11 -35.44
N ASP A 28 -17.45 9.44 -35.25
CA ASP A 28 -16.59 10.15 -36.22
C ASP A 28 -16.16 9.28 -37.42
N ARG A 29 -16.48 7.98 -37.39
CA ARG A 29 -16.08 6.95 -38.38
C ARG A 29 -14.57 6.83 -38.58
N GLN A 30 -13.77 7.37 -37.66
CA GLN A 30 -12.31 7.34 -37.73
C GLN A 30 -11.71 6.62 -36.53
N THR A 31 -12.28 6.83 -35.34
CA THR A 31 -11.75 6.23 -34.12
C THR A 31 -12.19 4.77 -34.00
N VAL A 32 -11.23 3.84 -33.92
CA VAL A 32 -11.48 2.40 -33.79
C VAL A 32 -11.02 1.93 -32.42
N TRP A 33 -11.90 1.25 -31.68
CA TRP A 33 -11.63 0.67 -30.37
C TRP A 33 -11.67 -0.86 -30.44
N TYR A 34 -10.52 -1.51 -30.42
CA TYR A 34 -10.44 -2.97 -30.37
C TYR A 34 -10.92 -3.49 -29.01
N LEU A 35 -11.72 -4.57 -29.01
CA LEU A 35 -12.21 -5.19 -27.77
C LEU A 35 -11.06 -5.88 -27.01
N ASP A 36 -10.20 -6.57 -27.77
CA ASP A 36 -9.02 -7.22 -27.22
C ASP A 36 -7.80 -6.31 -27.30
N PRO A 37 -6.92 -6.31 -26.27
CA PRO A 37 -5.68 -5.56 -26.28
C PRO A 37 -4.81 -5.96 -27.47
N GLN A 38 -4.57 -5.04 -28.40
CA GLN A 38 -3.69 -5.26 -29.56
C GLN A 38 -2.20 -5.15 -29.21
N VAL A 39 -1.86 -5.09 -27.92
CA VAL A 39 -0.47 -5.02 -27.47
C VAL A 39 0.14 -6.42 -27.51
N SER A 40 1.29 -6.56 -28.17
CA SER A 40 2.01 -7.84 -28.18
C SER A 40 2.39 -8.23 -26.76
N SER A 41 2.29 -9.52 -26.43
CA SER A 41 2.74 -10.07 -25.14
C SER A 41 4.25 -9.88 -24.91
N ALA A 42 5.02 -9.66 -25.99
CA ALA A 42 6.44 -9.34 -25.95
C ALA A 42 6.74 -7.85 -25.72
N SER A 43 5.72 -6.98 -25.72
CA SER A 43 5.90 -5.54 -25.51
C SER A 43 6.24 -5.25 -24.05
N ARG A 44 7.30 -4.46 -23.84
CA ARG A 44 7.68 -4.00 -22.50
C ARG A 44 6.73 -2.92 -22.03
N THR A 45 6.32 -2.97 -20.77
CA THR A 45 5.58 -1.87 -20.13
C THR A 45 6.44 -0.59 -20.13
N PRO A 46 5.91 0.54 -20.64
CA PRO A 46 6.62 1.81 -20.59
C PRO A 46 6.97 2.22 -19.16
N ARG A 47 8.13 2.86 -18.97
CA ARG A 47 8.62 3.27 -17.64
C ARG A 47 7.62 4.11 -16.84
N HIS A 48 6.85 4.98 -17.50
CA HIS A 48 5.86 5.84 -16.85
C HIS A 48 4.63 5.07 -16.31
N ASN A 49 4.40 3.84 -16.79
CA ASN A 49 3.33 2.95 -16.33
C ASN A 49 3.79 1.96 -15.25
N ILE A 50 5.09 1.88 -14.99
CA ILE A 50 5.63 1.03 -13.93
C ILE A 50 5.47 1.81 -12.62
N ILE A 51 4.50 1.41 -11.79
CA ILE A 51 4.36 1.93 -10.42
C ILE A 51 5.36 1.17 -9.53
N PRO A 52 6.43 1.82 -9.06
CA PRO A 52 7.42 1.17 -8.22
C PRO A 52 6.81 0.71 -6.90
N THR A 53 7.37 -0.36 -6.31
CA THR A 53 6.87 -0.92 -5.05
C THR A 53 6.78 0.10 -3.92
N PHE A 54 7.72 1.05 -3.88
CA PHE A 54 7.78 2.11 -2.86
C PHE A 54 6.74 3.23 -3.05
N HIS A 55 6.13 3.35 -4.23
CA HIS A 55 5.05 4.30 -4.51
C HIS A 55 3.65 3.69 -4.35
N ARG A 56 3.56 2.39 -4.05
CA ARG A 56 2.27 1.75 -3.82
C ARG A 56 1.69 2.22 -2.49
N PRO A 57 0.42 2.65 -2.45
CA PRO A 57 -0.25 3.01 -1.22
C PRO A 57 -0.41 1.75 -0.36
N GLY A 58 -0.04 1.86 0.92
CA GLY A 58 -0.17 0.76 1.88
C GLY A 58 1.01 0.66 2.84
N PRO A 59 0.93 -0.24 3.83
CA PRO A 59 1.99 -0.47 4.80
C PRO A 59 3.24 -1.02 4.12
N GLN A 60 4.39 -0.41 4.43
CA GLN A 60 5.70 -0.75 3.87
C GLN A 60 6.62 -1.33 4.94
N GLY A 61 7.66 -2.06 4.51
CA GLY A 61 8.68 -2.62 5.40
C GLY A 61 8.08 -3.51 6.50
N ARG A 62 8.49 -3.27 7.76
CA ARG A 62 8.02 -4.02 8.93
C ARG A 62 6.50 -4.04 9.10
N ALA A 63 5.84 -2.92 8.78
CA ALA A 63 4.40 -2.79 8.93
C ALA A 63 3.61 -3.68 7.97
N ARG A 64 4.22 -4.10 6.85
CA ARG A 64 3.61 -5.05 5.90
C ARG A 64 3.38 -6.42 6.53
N HIS A 65 4.21 -6.81 7.49
CA HIS A 65 4.20 -8.14 8.11
C HIS A 65 3.50 -8.16 9.48
N ALA A 66 2.99 -7.01 9.95
CA ALA A 66 2.27 -6.92 11.21
C ALA A 66 0.89 -7.60 11.10
N GLN A 67 0.75 -8.78 11.69
CA GLN A 67 -0.50 -9.56 11.70
C GLN A 67 -1.36 -9.26 12.94
N THR A 68 -0.75 -8.74 14.01
CA THR A 68 -1.45 -8.47 15.27
C THR A 68 -1.51 -6.96 15.53
N PRO A 69 -2.57 -6.45 16.19
CA PRO A 69 -2.66 -5.03 16.55
C PRO A 69 -1.47 -4.55 17.39
N VAL A 70 -0.93 -5.41 18.27
CA VAL A 70 0.25 -5.11 19.08
C VAL A 70 1.49 -4.93 18.20
N SER A 71 1.72 -5.83 17.24
CA SER A 71 2.85 -5.71 16.31
C SER A 71 2.74 -4.47 15.40
N ALA A 72 1.51 -4.08 15.03
CA ALA A 72 1.27 -2.86 14.26
C ALA A 72 1.56 -1.61 15.10
N PHE A 73 1.19 -1.62 16.38
CA PHE A 73 1.50 -0.52 17.31
C PHE A 73 3.01 -0.39 17.56
N GLN A 74 3.71 -1.51 17.71
CA GLN A 74 5.18 -1.52 17.83
C GLN A 74 5.88 -0.94 16.60
N CYS A 75 5.27 -0.99 15.41
CA CYS A 75 5.84 -0.32 14.24
C CYS A 75 5.83 1.21 14.34
N ILE A 76 4.96 1.77 15.19
CA ILE A 76 4.85 3.21 15.46
C ILE A 76 5.70 3.59 16.67
N ILE A 77 5.60 2.80 17.75
CA ILE A 77 6.35 3.01 19.00
C ILE A 77 7.29 1.83 19.21
N ASP A 78 8.57 2.06 18.93
CA ASP A 78 9.63 1.07 19.12
C ASP A 78 10.08 0.98 20.58
N ASP A 79 10.68 -0.16 20.93
CA ASP A 79 11.24 -0.40 22.28
C ASP A 79 12.30 0.63 22.67
N ASP A 80 13.03 1.19 21.69
CA ASP A 80 13.98 2.28 21.91
C ASP A 80 13.29 3.57 22.39
N ILE A 81 12.11 3.87 21.86
CA ILE A 81 11.31 5.03 22.29
C ILE A 81 10.82 4.80 23.71
N ILE A 82 10.34 3.59 24.00
CA ILE A 82 9.87 3.19 25.33
C ILE A 82 11.02 3.30 26.35
N THR A 83 12.20 2.79 26.00
CA THR A 83 13.41 2.87 26.84
C THR A 83 13.74 4.32 27.18
N LYS A 84 13.78 5.20 26.17
CA LYS A 84 14.04 6.63 26.38
C LYS A 84 13.00 7.29 27.28
N ILE A 85 11.71 6.99 27.10
CA ILE A 85 10.65 7.51 27.96
C ILE A 85 10.90 7.10 29.41
N VAL A 86 11.24 5.83 29.65
CA VAL A 86 11.51 5.32 30.99
C VAL A 86 12.75 5.99 31.60
N GLU A 87 13.84 6.12 30.84
CA GLU A 87 15.07 6.78 31.28
C GLU A 87 14.83 8.23 31.71
N TYR A 88 14.22 9.04 30.84
CA TYR A 88 13.97 10.45 31.15
C TYR A 88 12.96 10.62 32.28
N THR A 89 11.95 9.75 32.36
CA THR A 89 10.99 9.76 33.46
C THR A 89 11.67 9.42 34.78
N ASN A 90 12.60 8.46 34.80
CA ASN A 90 13.35 8.10 36.00
C ASN A 90 14.28 9.23 36.47
N ILE A 91 14.97 9.90 35.55
CA ILE A 91 15.77 11.10 35.88
C ILE A 91 14.89 12.16 36.53
N TYR A 92 13.68 12.39 36.00
CA TYR A 92 12.74 13.33 36.58
C TYR A 92 12.25 12.90 37.97
N ILE A 93 11.91 11.62 38.14
CA ILE A 93 11.48 11.05 39.43
C ILE A 93 12.58 11.25 40.49
N ASP A 94 13.83 10.97 40.15
CA ASP A 94 14.96 11.12 41.07
C ASP A 94 15.12 12.58 41.53
N ASN A 95 14.88 13.55 40.65
CA ASN A 95 14.93 14.98 41.00
C ASN A 95 13.82 15.42 41.97
N ILE A 96 12.64 14.80 41.91
CA ILE A 96 11.51 15.16 42.77
C ILE A 96 11.36 14.25 43.99
N ARG A 97 12.10 13.13 44.05
CA ARG A 97 11.97 12.10 45.10
C ARG A 97 12.08 12.66 46.51
N ALA A 98 12.97 13.62 46.74
CA ALA A 98 13.15 14.26 48.05
C ALA A 98 11.93 15.06 48.54
N ARG A 99 10.96 15.37 47.67
CA ARG A 99 9.73 16.09 48.03
C ARG A 99 8.65 15.18 48.62
N PHE A 100 8.85 13.86 48.61
CA PHE A 100 7.88 12.88 49.07
C PHE A 100 8.40 12.19 50.33
N GLU A 101 7.55 12.06 51.35
CA GLU A 101 7.89 11.33 52.58
C GLU A 101 7.91 9.81 52.40
N ARG A 102 7.07 9.30 51.47
CA ARG A 102 6.92 7.87 51.22
C ARG A 102 7.64 7.48 49.93
N GLU A 103 8.53 6.51 50.03
CA GLU A 103 9.31 6.01 48.89
C GLU A 103 8.42 5.54 47.71
N ARG A 104 7.29 4.90 48.01
CA ARG A 104 6.30 4.43 47.03
C ARG A 104 5.71 5.52 46.15
N ASP A 105 5.70 6.77 46.61
CA ASP A 105 5.07 7.88 45.88
C ASP A 105 6.01 8.45 44.79
N ALA A 106 7.32 8.16 44.87
CA ALA A 106 8.34 8.51 43.89
C ALA A 106 9.15 7.26 43.46
N GLN A 107 8.43 6.17 43.20
CA GLN A 107 9.03 4.92 42.74
C GLN A 107 9.42 5.01 41.26
N SER A 108 10.64 4.59 40.92
CA SER A 108 11.13 4.58 39.54
C SER A 108 10.26 3.68 38.64
N CYS A 109 10.03 4.15 37.41
CA CYS A 109 9.35 3.41 36.38
C CYS A 109 10.24 2.26 35.88
N LYS A 110 9.71 1.04 35.86
CA LYS A 110 10.43 -0.16 35.40
C LYS A 110 9.69 -0.76 34.22
N LEU A 111 10.44 -1.16 33.19
CA LEU A 111 9.90 -2.04 32.17
C LEU A 111 9.61 -3.40 32.79
N LYS A 112 8.40 -3.90 32.60
CA LYS A 112 8.07 -5.26 33.04
C LYS A 112 8.78 -6.22 32.10
N SER A 113 9.83 -6.87 32.61
CA SER A 113 10.41 -8.05 31.98
C SER A 113 9.36 -9.15 31.93
N CYS A 114 8.80 -9.43 30.75
CA CYS A 114 8.11 -10.68 30.50
C CYS A 114 9.19 -11.76 30.37
N ASN A 115 9.44 -12.52 31.44
CA ASN A 115 10.15 -13.78 31.34
C ASN A 115 9.31 -14.69 30.42
N THR A 116 9.93 -15.14 29.32
CA THR A 116 9.35 -16.09 28.38
C THR A 116 9.22 -17.46 29.02
#